data_AF-A0AAW0RL72-F1
#
_entry.id   AF-A0AAW0RL72-F1
#
_cell.length_a   1.000
_cell.length_b   1.000
_cell.length_c   1.000
_cell.angle_alpha   90.00
_cell.angle_beta   90.00
_cell.angle_gamma   90.00
#
_symmetry.space_group_name_H-M   'P 1'
#
loop_
_entity.id
_entity.type
_entity.pdbx_description
1 polymer ?
#
loop_
_entity_poly.entity_id
_entity_poly.type
_entity_poly.pdbx_seq_one_letter_code
_entity_poly.pdbx_strand_id
1 'polypeptide(L)'
;MADVKDITRDLDKLDSQLDNLEEALAPLLGNMDEISSQLPLLDKAKLFSLVAYSIESLLFSALKLQGADAQDHAVYAELKRVQQYFGKIKAIEEPVGQRTTTVNQEAAARFLKADL
;
A
#
# COMPACT_ATOMS: atom_id res chain seq x y z
N MET A 1 8.49 -9.40 44.48
CA MET A 1 8.06 -10.00 43.21
C MET A 1 7.50 -8.84 42.40
N ALA A 2 8.11 -8.51 41.27
CA ALA A 2 7.72 -7.35 40.48
C ALA A 2 6.27 -7.56 40.01
N ASP A 3 5.46 -6.51 40.18
CA ASP A 3 4.07 -6.43 39.74
C ASP A 3 4.04 -6.69 38.23
N VAL A 4 3.57 -7.87 37.83
CA VAL A 4 3.48 -8.23 36.41
C VAL A 4 2.34 -7.41 35.83
N LYS A 5 2.66 -6.51 34.90
CA LYS A 5 1.67 -5.70 34.20
C LYS A 5 0.61 -6.61 33.59
N ASP A 6 -0.64 -6.46 34.01
CA ASP A 6 -1.77 -7.12 33.38
C ASP A 6 -1.93 -6.63 31.94
N ILE A 7 -1.76 -7.54 30.99
CA ILE A 7 -1.87 -7.29 29.54
C ILE A 7 -3.14 -7.90 28.94
N THR A 8 -4.03 -8.48 29.76
CA THR A 8 -5.22 -9.22 29.28
C THR A 8 -6.06 -8.34 28.35
N ARG A 9 -6.28 -7.08 28.72
CA ARG A 9 -7.00 -6.11 27.90
C ARG A 9 -6.36 -5.84 26.53
N ASP A 10 -5.03 -5.82 26.48
CA ASP A 10 -4.30 -5.60 25.22
C ASP A 10 -4.40 -6.84 24.31
N LEU A 11 -4.43 -8.04 24.90
CA LEU A 11 -4.65 -9.30 24.18
C LEU A 11 -6.07 -9.41 23.64
N ASP A 12 -7.10 -9.13 24.45
CA ASP A 12 -8.50 -9.14 24.01
C ASP A 12 -8.73 -8.15 22.85
N LYS A 13 -8.07 -7.00 22.93
CA LYS A 13 -8.10 -6.00 21.87
C LYS A 13 -7.43 -6.51 20.60
N LEU A 14 -6.26 -7.13 20.72
CA LEU A 14 -5.55 -7.69 19.56
C LEU A 14 -6.37 -8.79 18.89
N ASP A 15 -6.98 -9.68 19.67
CA ASP A 15 -7.87 -10.75 19.21
C ASP A 15 -9.04 -10.19 18.39
N SER A 16 -9.77 -9.22 18.96
CA SER A 16 -10.84 -8.53 18.25
C SER A 16 -10.36 -7.81 16.98
N GLN A 17 -9.14 -7.24 16.99
CA GLN A 17 -8.57 -6.59 15.80
C GLN A 17 -8.23 -7.59 14.69
N LEU A 18 -7.79 -8.80 15.05
CA LEU A 18 -7.49 -9.86 14.10
C LEU A 18 -8.78 -10.43 13.49
N ASP A 19 -9.83 -10.65 14.29
CA ASP A 19 -11.15 -11.09 13.79
C ASP A 19 -11.71 -10.13 12.74
N ASN A 20 -11.71 -8.82 13.06
CA ASN A 20 -12.17 -7.79 12.12
C ASN A 20 -11.34 -7.75 10.83
N LEU A 21 -10.04 -8.00 10.94
CA LEU A 21 -9.14 -8.02 9.79
C LEU A 21 -9.39 -9.26 8.92
N GLU A 22 -9.62 -10.42 9.52
CA GLU A 22 -9.96 -11.65 8.82
C GLU A 22 -11.27 -11.49 8.04
N GLU A 23 -12.31 -10.91 8.67
CA GLU A 23 -13.58 -10.62 8.00
C GLU A 23 -13.38 -9.64 6.82
N ALA A 24 -12.59 -8.59 7.00
CA ALA A 24 -12.31 -7.61 5.94
C ALA A 24 -11.51 -8.20 4.77
N LEU A 25 -10.63 -9.16 5.04
CA LEU A 25 -9.79 -9.81 4.02
C LEU A 25 -10.48 -11.00 3.37
N ALA A 26 -11.49 -11.61 3.99
CA ALA A 26 -12.18 -12.80 3.48
C ALA A 26 -12.62 -12.69 2.00
N PRO A 27 -13.20 -11.58 1.51
CA PRO A 27 -13.59 -11.46 0.10
C PRO A 27 -12.40 -11.50 -0.87
N LEU A 28 -11.20 -11.16 -0.40
CA LEU A 28 -9.98 -11.08 -1.18
C LEU A 28 -9.21 -12.42 -1.21
N LEU A 29 -9.45 -13.29 -0.21
CA LEU A 29 -8.82 -14.61 -0.07
C LEU A 29 -9.47 -15.62 -1.02
N GLY A 30 -9.13 -15.54 -2.32
CA GLY A 30 -9.50 -16.54 -3.33
C GLY A 30 -10.00 -15.95 -4.65
N ASN A 31 -10.53 -14.73 -4.63
CA ASN A 31 -11.11 -14.06 -5.81
C ASN A 31 -10.35 -12.80 -6.22
N MET A 32 -9.13 -12.60 -5.73
CA MET A 32 -8.35 -11.37 -5.96
C MET A 32 -8.15 -11.07 -7.45
N ASP A 33 -7.86 -12.08 -8.26
CA ASP A 33 -7.62 -11.90 -9.69
C ASP A 33 -8.90 -11.43 -10.40
N GLU A 34 -10.04 -12.02 -10.07
CA GLU A 34 -11.34 -11.63 -10.60
C GLU A 34 -11.70 -10.19 -10.18
N ILE A 35 -11.62 -9.88 -8.88
CA ILE A 35 -11.88 -8.53 -8.35
C ILE A 35 -10.97 -7.51 -9.03
N SER A 36 -9.67 -7.78 -9.10
CA SER A 36 -8.69 -6.86 -9.67
C SER A 36 -8.83 -6.70 -11.19
N SER A 37 -9.47 -7.63 -11.89
CA SER A 37 -9.73 -7.54 -13.33
C SER A 37 -10.86 -6.56 -13.66
N GLN A 38 -11.78 -6.35 -12.72
CA GLN A 38 -12.94 -5.47 -12.87
C GLN A 38 -12.65 -4.02 -12.47
N LEU A 39 -11.52 -3.77 -11.80
CA LEU A 39 -11.14 -2.46 -11.31
C LEU A 39 -10.44 -1.60 -12.38
N PRO A 40 -10.73 -0.29 -12.44
CA PRO A 40 -9.90 0.67 -13.14
C PRO A 40 -8.43 0.59 -12.68
N LEU A 41 -7.50 0.97 -13.55
CA LEU A 41 -6.06 0.83 -13.31
C LEU A 41 -5.60 1.44 -11.97
N LEU A 42 -6.12 2.62 -11.63
CA LEU A 42 -5.78 3.31 -10.38
C LEU A 42 -6.30 2.56 -9.15
N ASP A 43 -7.55 2.11 -9.18
CA ASP A 43 -8.15 1.36 -8.07
C ASP A 43 -7.50 -0.02 -7.90
N LYS A 44 -7.10 -0.64 -9.01
CA LYS A 44 -6.27 -1.85 -9.00
C LYS A 44 -4.92 -1.63 -8.30
N ALA A 45 -4.25 -0.51 -8.59
CA ALA A 45 -3.00 -0.16 -7.92
C ALA A 45 -3.19 0.10 -6.42
N LYS A 46 -4.28 0.76 -6.02
CA LYS A 46 -4.67 0.94 -4.61
C LYS A 46 -4.88 -0.39 -3.92
N LEU A 47 -5.69 -1.28 -4.52
CA LEU A 47 -5.99 -2.59 -3.98
C LEU A 47 -4.69 -3.38 -3.71
N PHE A 48 -3.83 -3.55 -4.71
CA PHE A 48 -2.60 -4.31 -4.52
C PHE A 48 -1.63 -3.67 -3.52
N SER A 49 -1.55 -2.34 -3.49
CA SER A 49 -0.69 -1.64 -2.52
C SER A 49 -1.20 -1.81 -1.09
N LEU A 50 -2.52 -1.76 -0.88
CA LEU A 50 -3.15 -2.00 0.42
C LEU A 50 -3.00 -3.46 0.86
N VAL A 51 -3.20 -4.43 -0.03
CA VAL A 51 -3.02 -5.84 0.27
C VAL A 51 -1.57 -6.13 0.68
N ALA A 52 -0.60 -5.62 -0.08
CA ALA A 52 0.81 -5.74 0.27
C ALA A 52 1.10 -5.10 1.64
N TYR A 53 0.56 -3.89 1.89
CA TYR A 53 0.71 -3.23 3.19
C TYR A 53 0.15 -4.08 4.35
N SER A 54 -1.02 -4.69 4.17
CA SER A 54 -1.64 -5.55 5.18
C SER A 54 -0.78 -6.77 5.50
N ILE A 55 -0.23 -7.44 4.47
CA ILE A 55 0.66 -8.60 4.65
C ILE A 55 1.93 -8.22 5.41
N GLU A 56 2.61 -7.15 4.97
CA GLU A 56 3.85 -6.70 5.62
C GLU A 56 3.59 -6.22 7.06
N SER A 57 2.44 -5.60 7.32
CA SER A 57 2.03 -5.17 8.67
C SER A 57 1.73 -6.35 9.59
N LEU A 58 1.13 -7.42 9.07
CA LEU A 58 0.90 -8.66 9.80
C LEU A 58 2.23 -9.36 10.13
N LEU A 59 3.15 -9.44 9.17
CA LEU A 59 4.47 -10.02 9.40
C LEU A 59 5.28 -9.21 10.41
N PHE A 60 5.26 -7.87 10.31
CA PHE A 60 5.87 -6.98 11.30
C PHE A 60 5.29 -7.20 12.70
N SER A 61 3.96 -7.32 12.81
CA SER A 61 3.29 -7.59 14.09
C SER A 61 3.67 -8.95 14.67
N ALA A 62 3.72 -9.99 13.83
CA ALA A 62 4.14 -11.34 14.25
C ALA A 62 5.59 -11.37 14.77
N LEU A 63 6.51 -10.67 14.11
CA LEU A 63 7.91 -10.53 14.56
C LEU A 63 8.00 -9.84 15.93
N LYS A 64 7.19 -8.79 16.14
CA LYS A 64 7.13 -8.12 17.45
C LYS A 64 6.60 -9.03 18.56
N LEU A 65 5.61 -9.86 18.27
CA LEU A 65 5.07 -10.84 19.23
C LEU A 65 6.11 -11.90 19.60
N GLN A 66 7.02 -12.24 18.68
CA GLN A 66 8.13 -13.16 18.93
C GLN A 66 9.32 -12.51 19.66
N GLY A 67 9.24 -11.21 19.97
CA GLY A 67 10.31 -10.46 20.63
C GLY A 67 11.49 -10.11 19.71
N ALA A 68 11.34 -10.27 18.40
CA ALA A 68 12.35 -9.84 17.42
C ALA A 68 12.33 -8.32 17.24
N ASP A 69 13.49 -7.72 16.95
CA ASP A 69 13.56 -6.33 16.53
C ASP A 69 13.04 -6.19 15.09
N ALA A 70 11.76 -5.86 14.99
CA ALA A 70 11.10 -5.71 13.71
C ALA A 70 11.58 -4.47 12.92
N GLN A 71 12.27 -3.50 13.54
CA GLN A 71 12.82 -2.33 12.86
C GLN A 71 14.14 -2.62 12.14
N ASP A 72 14.96 -3.48 12.75
CA ASP A 72 16.19 -3.99 12.14
C ASP A 72 15.95 -5.18 11.20
N HIS A 73 14.71 -5.70 11.15
CA HIS A 73 14.30 -6.77 10.25
C HIS A 73 14.02 -6.27 8.82
N ALA A 74 14.27 -7.12 7.82
CA ALA A 74 14.06 -6.82 6.39
C ALA A 74 12.62 -6.36 6.06
N VAL A 75 11.64 -6.81 6.84
CA VAL A 75 10.22 -6.42 6.70
C VAL A 75 10.03 -4.89 6.81
N TYR A 76 10.87 -4.20 7.57
CA TYR A 76 10.77 -2.76 7.72
C TYR A 76 11.18 -2.02 6.44
N ALA A 77 12.13 -2.58 5.68
CA ALA A 77 12.47 -2.07 4.36
C ALA A 77 11.30 -2.27 3.37
N GLU A 78 10.60 -3.40 3.48
CA GLU A 78 9.41 -3.69 2.67
C GLU A 78 8.24 -2.74 3.00
N LEU A 79 8.00 -2.45 4.28
CA LEU A 79 7.03 -1.43 4.70
C LEU A 79 7.36 -0.05 4.11
N LYS A 80 8.63 0.38 4.15
CA LYS A 80 9.07 1.63 3.50
C LYS A 80 8.84 1.61 1.99
N ARG A 81 9.07 0.47 1.34
CA ARG A 81 8.80 0.28 -0.09
C ARG A 81 7.31 0.46 -0.40
N VAL A 82 6.42 -0.11 0.41
CA VAL A 82 4.96 0.05 0.26
C VAL A 82 4.52 1.50 0.50
N GLN A 83 5.10 2.19 1.49
CA GLN A 83 4.85 3.63 1.69
C GLN A 83 5.21 4.48 0.46
N GLN A 84 6.29 4.14 -0.24
CA GLN A 84 6.64 4.83 -1.49
C GLN A 84 5.58 4.61 -2.58
N TYR A 85 4.97 3.42 -2.66
CA TYR A 85 3.87 3.16 -3.61
C TYR A 85 2.63 3.98 -3.28
N PHE A 86 2.27 4.14 -2.00
CA PHE A 86 1.21 5.09 -1.62
C PHE A 86 1.52 6.53 -2.02
N GLY A 87 2.79 6.95 -1.90
CA GLY A 87 3.24 8.25 -2.39
C GLY A 87 3.03 8.42 -3.91
N LYS A 88 3.38 7.39 -4.70
CA LYS A 88 3.16 7.38 -6.16
C LYS A 88 1.67 7.46 -6.52
N ILE A 89 0.84 6.68 -5.85
CA ILE A 89 -0.61 6.67 -6.04
C ILE A 89 -1.21 8.04 -5.70
N LYS A 90 -0.84 8.61 -4.56
CA LYS A 90 -1.30 9.94 -4.14
C LYS A 90 -0.89 11.03 -5.14
N ALA A 91 0.33 10.99 -5.66
CA ALA A 91 0.79 11.96 -6.66
C ALA A 91 0.02 11.89 -7.99
N ILE A 92 -0.57 10.73 -8.31
CA ILE A 92 -1.42 10.54 -9.50
C ILE A 92 -2.84 11.07 -9.23
N GLU A 93 -3.39 10.83 -8.04
CA GLU A 93 -4.72 11.32 -7.63
C GLU A 93 -4.77 12.82 -7.44
N GLU A 94 -3.73 13.37 -6.82
CA GLU A 94 -3.58 14.77 -6.48
C GLU A 94 -2.33 15.31 -7.19
N PRO A 95 -2.37 15.50 -8.52
CA PRO A 95 -1.23 16.02 -9.26
C PRO A 95 -0.88 17.41 -8.72
N VAL A 96 0.32 17.53 -8.15
CA VAL A 96 0.80 18.78 -7.57
C VAL A 96 1.19 19.72 -8.71
N GLY A 97 0.32 20.70 -8.98
CA GLY A 97 0.56 21.76 -9.97
C GLY A 97 0.00 21.48 -11.36
N GLN A 98 0.00 22.51 -12.21
CA GLN A 98 -0.30 22.35 -13.63
C GLN A 98 0.87 21.66 -14.34
N ARG A 99 0.59 20.72 -15.25
CA ARG A 99 1.61 20.16 -16.15
C ARG A 99 2.37 21.31 -16.80
N THR A 100 3.65 21.46 -16.46
CA THR A 100 4.53 22.51 -17.01
C THR A 100 4.99 22.18 -18.42
N THR A 101 4.89 20.91 -18.82
CA THR A 101 5.19 20.42 -20.16
C THR A 101 3.91 20.30 -20.96
N THR A 102 3.70 21.26 -21.86
CA THR A 102 2.71 21.19 -22.94
C THR A 102 3.45 20.98 -24.27
N VAL A 103 2.85 20.20 -25.17
CA VAL A 103 3.43 20.01 -26.51
C VAL A 103 3.35 21.33 -27.25
N ASN A 104 4.48 21.83 -27.75
CA ASN A 104 4.49 22.99 -28.63
C ASN A 104 3.98 22.57 -30.02
N GLN A 105 2.67 22.72 -30.22
CA GLN A 105 1.99 22.31 -31.44
C GLN A 105 2.53 23.05 -32.68
N GLU A 106 2.95 24.30 -32.52
CA GLU A 106 3.54 25.07 -33.63
C GLU A 106 4.92 24.55 -34.03
N ALA A 107 5.74 24.14 -33.07
CA ALA A 107 7.03 23.53 -33.37
C ALA A 107 6.83 22.19 -34.07
N ALA A 108 5.93 21.34 -33.56
CA ALA A 108 5.58 20.06 -34.21
C ALA A 108 5.06 20.27 -35.65
N ALA A 109 4.21 21.27 -35.87
CA ALA A 109 3.72 21.62 -37.20
C ALA A 109 4.85 22.13 -38.13
N ARG A 110 5.83 22.88 -37.61
CA ARG A 110 7.00 23.32 -38.38
C ARG A 110 7.88 22.14 -38.81
N PHE A 111 8.12 21.18 -37.92
CA PHE A 111 8.88 19.98 -38.25
C PHE A 111 8.16 19.13 -39.31
N LEU A 112 6.85 18.89 -39.16
CA LEU A 112 6.06 18.13 -40.14
C LEU A 112 6.02 18.78 -41.53
N LYS A 113 6.00 20.12 -41.59
CA LYS A 113 6.01 20.86 -42.87
C LYS A 113 7.38 20.95 -43.53
N ALA A 114 8.47 20.79 -42.77
CA ALA A 114 9.83 20.82 -43.34
C ALA A 114 10.23 19.48 -43.98
N ASP A 115 9.49 18.41 -43.67
CA ASP A 115 9.71 17.04 -44.18
C ASP A 115 8.73 16.65 -45.32
N LEU A 116 7.90 17.61 -45.77
CA LEU A 116 7.03 17.53 -46.95
C LEU A 116 7.58 18.43 -48.07
#